data_AF-F2QD43-F1
#
_entry.id   AF-F2QD43-F1
#
_cell.length_a   1.000
_cell.length_b   1.000
_cell.length_c   1.000
_cell.angle_alpha   90.00
_cell.angle_beta   90.00
_cell.angle_gamma   90.00
#
_symmetry.space_group_name_H-M   'P 1'
#
loop_
_entity.id
_entity.type
_entity.pdbx_description
1 polymer ?
#
loop_
_entity_poly.entity_id
_entity_poly.type
_entity_poly.pdbx_seq_one_letter_code
_entity_poly.pdbx_strand_id
1 'polypeptide(L)'
;MPEIDNFFKTGSLLLSDNGISTSVSEKGTGMQRALALSLIQVYAGVLDNEEETLSKPIMFFIDEPETFLHPKAQDKLIDSLNKISEKYQVFITTHSPYLLKKFDCRTQQINIFSKNGDGVNFVSDKRELNLFGTTSPTIGEINYIAFGVNSVEFHNELYGFIQAKAIDEDEKNYSEKGFEKWLVGKGVAQDKDYHRLLKNGDTQQEQKTLPTLIRNIIHHPENQNNSYTTEELEESTELLLNILRDLV
;
A
#
# COMPACT_ATOMS: atom_id res chain seq x y z
N MET A 1 -20.06 -15.21 -4.97
CA MET A 1 -20.82 -14.11 -5.61
C MET A 1 -22.23 -14.61 -5.90
N PRO A 2 -23.30 -13.81 -5.72
CA PRO A 2 -24.56 -14.16 -6.37
C PRO A 2 -24.30 -14.18 -7.89
N GLU A 3 -24.62 -15.30 -8.54
CA GLU A 3 -24.55 -15.38 -10.00
C GLU A 3 -25.36 -14.23 -10.59
N ILE A 4 -24.72 -13.45 -11.46
CA ILE A 4 -25.33 -12.36 -12.23
C ILE A 4 -26.66 -12.83 -12.89
N ASP A 5 -26.77 -14.13 -13.18
CA ASP A 5 -27.95 -14.79 -13.73
C ASP A 5 -29.22 -14.64 -12.87
N ASN A 6 -29.11 -14.49 -11.55
CA ASN A 6 -30.28 -14.27 -10.71
C ASN A 6 -30.76 -12.80 -10.71
N PHE A 7 -29.92 -11.84 -11.12
CA PHE A 7 -30.35 -10.46 -11.34
C PHE A 7 -31.19 -10.33 -12.63
N PHE A 8 -30.89 -11.18 -13.63
CA PHE A 8 -31.59 -11.19 -14.92
C PHE A 8 -32.98 -11.87 -14.91
N LYS A 9 -33.31 -12.66 -13.89
CA LYS A 9 -34.61 -13.37 -13.82
C LYS A 9 -35.81 -12.44 -13.64
N THR A 10 -35.60 -11.18 -13.28
CA THR A 10 -36.67 -10.18 -13.05
C THR A 10 -36.54 -8.90 -13.88
N GLY A 11 -35.48 -8.74 -14.70
CA GLY A 11 -35.31 -7.60 -15.60
C GLY A 11 -34.08 -7.71 -16.50
N SER A 12 -34.15 -7.15 -17.72
CA SER A 12 -33.03 -7.04 -18.63
C SER A 12 -32.47 -5.61 -18.63
N LEU A 13 -31.15 -5.48 -18.48
CA LEU A 13 -30.47 -4.18 -18.56
C LEU A 13 -29.74 -4.09 -19.90
N LEU A 14 -30.09 -3.06 -20.68
CA LEU A 14 -29.52 -2.81 -22.01
C LEU A 14 -28.53 -1.64 -21.90
N LEU A 15 -27.33 -1.81 -22.45
CA LEU A 15 -26.35 -0.74 -22.58
C LEU A 15 -26.31 -0.26 -24.03
N SER A 16 -26.52 1.04 -24.21
CA SER A 16 -26.42 1.71 -25.51
C SER A 16 -25.06 2.38 -25.65
N ASP A 17 -24.28 1.94 -26.63
CA ASP A 17 -23.02 2.57 -27.02
C ASP A 17 -23.05 2.83 -28.53
N ASN A 18 -22.75 4.06 -28.94
CA ASN A 18 -22.80 4.51 -30.34
C ASN A 18 -24.11 4.16 -31.09
N GLY A 19 -25.25 4.20 -30.40
CA GLY A 19 -26.57 3.92 -30.97
C GLY A 19 -26.93 2.42 -31.09
N ILE A 20 -26.06 1.51 -30.62
CA ILE A 20 -26.32 0.08 -30.59
C ILE A 20 -26.61 -0.34 -29.14
N SER A 21 -27.86 -0.77 -28.89
CA SER A 21 -28.26 -1.35 -27.61
C SER A 21 -27.98 -2.85 -27.60
N THR A 22 -27.25 -3.31 -26.59
CA THR A 22 -26.91 -4.73 -26.40
C THR A 22 -27.11 -5.10 -24.94
N SER A 23 -27.30 -6.38 -24.65
CA SER A 23 -27.40 -6.83 -23.26
C SER A 23 -26.09 -6.56 -22.53
N VAL A 24 -26.15 -6.21 -21.25
CA VAL A 24 -24.97 -6.11 -20.39
C VAL A 24 -24.15 -7.40 -20.44
N SER A 25 -24.80 -8.57 -20.49
CA SER A 25 -24.13 -9.87 -20.56
C SER A 25 -23.27 -10.06 -21.82
N GLU A 26 -23.57 -9.32 -22.88
CA GLU A 26 -22.86 -9.37 -24.17
C GLU A 26 -21.73 -8.33 -24.26
N LYS A 27 -21.61 -7.44 -23.28
CA LYS A 27 -20.53 -6.46 -23.21
C LYS A 27 -19.28 -7.05 -22.57
N GLY A 28 -18.12 -6.51 -22.94
CA GLY A 28 -16.85 -6.87 -22.30
C GLY A 28 -16.88 -6.64 -20.79
N THR A 29 -16.12 -7.46 -20.05
CA THR A 29 -16.07 -7.50 -18.58
C THR A 29 -15.81 -6.12 -17.96
N GLY A 30 -15.04 -5.26 -18.62
CA GLY A 30 -14.81 -3.87 -18.17
C GLY A 30 -16.08 -3.02 -18.12
N MET A 31 -16.97 -3.11 -19.12
CA MET A 31 -18.25 -2.38 -19.12
C MET A 31 -19.21 -2.92 -18.06
N GLN A 32 -19.27 -4.26 -17.92
CA GLN A 32 -20.10 -4.90 -16.90
C GLN A 32 -19.70 -4.43 -15.49
N ARG A 33 -18.39 -4.33 -15.23
CA ARG A 33 -17.87 -3.86 -13.95
C ARG A 33 -18.04 -2.36 -13.74
N ALA A 34 -17.87 -1.54 -14.79
CA ALA A 34 -18.16 -0.11 -14.70
C ALA A 34 -19.64 0.14 -14.36
N LEU A 35 -20.56 -0.65 -14.92
CA LEU A 35 -21.97 -0.62 -14.55
C LEU A 35 -22.18 -1.05 -13.08
N ALA A 36 -21.55 -2.16 -12.64
CA ALA A 36 -21.64 -2.60 -11.25
C ALA A 36 -21.14 -1.51 -10.27
N LEU A 37 -20.00 -0.89 -10.58
CA LEU A 37 -19.49 0.28 -9.85
C LEU A 37 -20.49 1.43 -9.82
N SER A 38 -21.13 1.74 -10.95
CA SER A 38 -22.14 2.79 -11.04
C SER A 38 -23.35 2.48 -10.15
N LEU A 39 -23.79 1.23 -10.11
CA LEU A 39 -24.87 0.80 -9.22
C LEU A 39 -24.47 0.90 -7.75
N ILE A 40 -23.25 0.48 -7.39
CA ILE A 40 -22.70 0.64 -6.03
C ILE A 40 -22.66 2.13 -5.65
N GLN A 41 -22.20 3.00 -6.55
CA GLN A 41 -22.16 4.45 -6.34
C GLN A 41 -23.54 5.06 -6.15
N VAL A 42 -24.50 4.70 -7.00
CA VAL A 42 -25.89 5.15 -6.87
C VAL A 42 -26.49 4.68 -5.56
N TYR A 43 -26.28 3.40 -5.21
CA TYR A 43 -26.76 2.85 -3.95
C TYR A 43 -26.17 3.59 -2.75
N ALA A 44 -24.85 3.80 -2.74
CA ALA A 44 -24.16 4.59 -1.71
C ALA A 44 -24.69 6.03 -1.64
N GLY A 45 -25.08 6.63 -2.77
CA GLY A 45 -25.75 7.94 -2.82
C GLY A 45 -27.16 7.94 -2.23
N VAL A 46 -27.93 6.88 -2.44
CA VAL A 46 -29.28 6.74 -1.87
C VAL A 46 -29.24 6.62 -0.35
N LEU A 47 -28.21 5.99 0.23
CA LEU A 47 -28.07 5.84 1.69
C LEU A 47 -28.04 7.17 2.44
N ASP A 48 -27.60 8.27 1.84
CA ASP A 48 -27.62 9.61 2.46
C ASP A 48 -29.04 10.11 2.77
N ASN A 49 -30.03 9.61 2.03
CA ASN A 49 -31.40 10.14 2.05
C ASN A 49 -32.39 9.19 2.76
N GLU A 50 -31.92 8.04 3.27
CA GLU A 50 -32.74 7.12 4.04
C GLU A 50 -32.70 7.44 5.54
N GLU A 51 -33.86 7.70 6.15
CA GLU A 51 -33.99 7.73 7.62
C GLU A 51 -33.62 6.37 8.23
N GLU A 52 -33.08 6.36 9.46
CA GLU A 52 -32.72 5.18 10.26
C GLU A 52 -33.95 4.32 10.60
N THR A 53 -34.50 3.65 9.58
CA THR A 53 -35.42 2.55 9.80
C THR A 53 -34.59 1.31 10.13
N LEU A 54 -35.01 0.57 11.15
CA LEU A 54 -34.44 -0.72 11.57
C LEU A 54 -34.49 -1.71 10.40
N SER A 55 -33.51 -1.64 9.51
CA SER A 55 -33.34 -2.53 8.37
C SER A 55 -32.58 -3.78 8.81
N LYS A 56 -32.81 -4.90 8.12
CA LYS A 56 -32.08 -6.13 8.37
C LYS A 56 -30.58 -5.87 8.17
N PRO A 57 -29.70 -6.47 8.99
CA PRO A 57 -28.25 -6.33 8.80
C PRO A 57 -27.88 -6.88 7.42
N ILE A 58 -27.41 -5.99 6.54
CA ILE A 58 -26.87 -6.36 5.23
C ILE A 58 -25.36 -6.49 5.36
N MET A 59 -24.82 -7.56 4.79
CA MET A 59 -23.38 -7.78 4.65
C MET A 59 -23.03 -7.91 3.18
N PHE A 60 -22.02 -7.16 2.73
CA PHE A 60 -21.49 -7.22 1.37
C PHE A 60 -20.22 -8.07 1.35
N PHE A 61 -20.16 -9.02 0.42
CA PHE A 61 -18.96 -9.82 0.15
C PHE A 61 -18.60 -9.61 -1.32
N ILE A 62 -17.50 -8.89 -1.56
CA ILE A 62 -17.12 -8.44 -2.89
C ILE A 62 -15.74 -9.00 -3.22
N ASP A 63 -15.69 -9.78 -4.29
CA ASP A 63 -14.47 -10.46 -4.74
C ASP A 63 -13.80 -9.66 -5.84
N GLU A 64 -12.53 -9.28 -5.63
CA GLU A 64 -11.68 -8.50 -6.53
C GLU A 64 -12.42 -7.37 -7.27
N PRO A 65 -13.01 -6.39 -6.55
CA PRO A 65 -13.78 -5.34 -7.20
C PRO A 65 -12.94 -4.44 -8.11
N GLU A 66 -11.60 -4.51 -8.01
CA GLU A 66 -10.65 -3.80 -8.84
C GLU A 66 -10.45 -4.37 -10.25
N THR A 67 -10.82 -5.63 -10.55
CA THR A 67 -10.35 -6.25 -11.81
C THR A 67 -10.86 -5.42 -13.00
N PHE A 68 -9.98 -5.14 -13.96
CA PHE A 68 -10.25 -4.29 -15.14
C PHE A 68 -10.56 -2.81 -14.85
N LEU A 69 -10.42 -2.34 -13.60
CA LEU A 69 -10.52 -0.92 -13.25
C LEU A 69 -9.14 -0.26 -13.27
N HIS A 70 -9.05 0.87 -13.97
CA HIS A 70 -7.90 1.78 -13.86
C HIS A 70 -7.73 2.26 -12.41
N PRO A 71 -6.51 2.51 -11.90
CA PRO A 71 -6.29 2.94 -10.51
C PRO A 71 -7.18 4.10 -10.04
N LYS A 72 -7.35 5.15 -10.86
CA LYS A 72 -8.28 6.26 -10.58
C LYS A 72 -9.75 5.85 -10.38
N ALA A 73 -10.19 4.77 -11.02
CA ALA A 73 -11.54 4.24 -10.82
C ALA A 73 -11.63 3.41 -9.53
N GLN A 74 -10.54 2.73 -9.15
CA GLN A 74 -10.43 2.06 -7.85
C GLN A 74 -10.52 3.07 -6.69
N ASP A 75 -9.92 4.26 -6.82
CA ASP A 75 -10.06 5.34 -5.82
C ASP A 75 -11.54 5.71 -5.55
N LYS A 76 -12.36 5.78 -6.61
CA LYS A 76 -13.81 6.08 -6.50
C LYS A 76 -14.61 4.92 -5.96
N LEU A 77 -14.21 3.69 -6.28
CA LEU A 77 -14.80 2.47 -5.75
C LEU A 77 -14.62 2.43 -4.23
N ILE A 78 -13.41 2.66 -3.72
CA ILE A 78 -13.13 2.67 -2.28
C ILE A 78 -13.99 3.72 -1.57
N ASP A 79 -14.11 4.94 -2.12
CA ASP A 79 -14.95 5.97 -1.52
C ASP A 79 -16.41 5.51 -1.38
N SER A 80 -16.91 4.81 -2.39
CA SER A 80 -18.29 4.29 -2.39
C SER A 80 -18.47 3.14 -1.39
N LEU A 81 -17.48 2.26 -1.29
CA LEU A 81 -17.50 1.13 -0.35
C LEU A 81 -17.34 1.60 1.09
N ASN A 82 -16.49 2.58 1.35
CA ASN A 82 -16.35 3.22 2.65
C ASN A 82 -17.67 3.85 3.10
N LYS A 83 -18.37 4.53 2.19
CA LYS A 83 -19.68 5.09 2.48
C LYS A 83 -20.74 4.03 2.79
N ILE A 84 -20.78 2.95 2.01
CA ILE A 84 -21.65 1.80 2.31
C ILE A 84 -21.30 1.20 3.68
N SER A 85 -20.01 1.18 4.04
CA SER A 85 -19.52 0.62 5.30
C SER A 85 -20.00 1.35 6.55
N GLU A 86 -20.49 2.59 6.42
CA GLU A 86 -21.07 3.36 7.52
C GLU A 86 -22.37 2.75 8.05
N LYS A 87 -23.15 2.08 7.18
CA LYS A 87 -24.43 1.44 7.53
C LYS A 87 -24.39 -0.08 7.51
N TYR A 88 -23.52 -0.67 6.68
CA TYR A 88 -23.50 -2.11 6.42
C TYR A 88 -22.09 -2.69 6.54
N GLN A 89 -21.96 -3.98 6.84
CA GLN A 89 -20.64 -4.61 6.89
C GLN A 89 -20.16 -4.93 5.47
N VAL A 90 -18.91 -4.58 5.14
CA VAL A 90 -18.32 -4.83 3.82
C VAL A 90 -17.05 -5.67 3.96
N PHE A 91 -17.00 -6.78 3.25
CA PHE A 91 -15.85 -7.66 3.11
C PHE A 91 -15.36 -7.64 1.66
N ILE A 92 -14.06 -7.41 1.50
CA ILE A 92 -13.41 -7.30 0.20
C ILE A 92 -12.21 -8.23 0.17
N THR A 93 -12.05 -8.97 -0.91
CA THR A 93 -10.79 -9.63 -1.29
C THR A 93 -10.15 -8.82 -2.41
N THR A 94 -8.84 -8.61 -2.33
CA THR A 94 -8.12 -7.78 -3.29
C THR A 94 -6.67 -8.22 -3.43
N HIS A 95 -6.15 -8.09 -4.65
CA HIS A 95 -4.72 -8.15 -4.96
C HIS A 95 -4.15 -6.77 -5.33
N SER A 96 -4.95 -5.70 -5.23
CA SER A 96 -4.56 -4.35 -5.60
C SER A 96 -4.11 -3.53 -4.38
N PRO A 97 -2.85 -3.05 -4.37
CA PRO A 97 -2.40 -2.13 -3.33
C PRO A 97 -3.15 -0.79 -3.37
N TYR A 98 -3.73 -0.42 -4.52
CA TYR A 98 -4.48 0.83 -4.65
C TYR A 98 -5.79 0.82 -3.86
N LEU A 99 -6.40 -0.35 -3.61
CA LEU A 99 -7.58 -0.44 -2.74
C LEU A 99 -7.27 -0.15 -1.26
N LEU A 100 -6.02 -0.34 -0.86
CA LEU A 100 -5.57 -0.10 0.52
C LEU A 100 -5.04 1.33 0.74
N LYS A 101 -4.93 2.15 -0.32
CA LYS A 101 -4.38 3.51 -0.25
C LYS A 101 -5.16 4.44 0.67
N LYS A 102 -6.47 4.23 0.82
CA LYS A 102 -7.36 4.99 1.70
C LYS A 102 -7.75 4.20 2.94
N PHE A 103 -6.91 3.25 3.35
CA PHE A 103 -7.18 2.43 4.52
C PHE A 103 -7.20 3.28 5.79
N ASP A 104 -8.19 3.04 6.65
CA ASP A 104 -8.33 3.67 7.96
C ASP A 104 -8.37 2.60 9.05
N CYS A 105 -7.27 2.48 9.82
CA CYS A 105 -7.14 1.49 10.89
C CYS A 105 -8.17 1.64 12.02
N ARG A 106 -8.87 2.78 12.11
CA ARG A 106 -9.90 3.02 13.13
C ARG A 106 -11.22 2.33 12.79
N THR A 107 -11.49 2.14 11.50
CA THR A 107 -12.78 1.63 11.00
C THR A 107 -12.63 0.33 10.20
N GLN A 108 -11.41 -0.01 9.78
CA GLN A 108 -11.13 -1.09 8.85
C GLN A 108 -10.08 -2.06 9.39
N GLN A 109 -10.12 -3.30 8.89
CA GLN A 109 -9.19 -4.36 9.25
C GLN A 109 -8.64 -5.04 7.99
N ILE A 110 -7.35 -5.36 8.00
CA ILE A 110 -6.69 -6.16 6.96
C ILE A 110 -6.30 -7.51 7.53
N ASN A 111 -6.60 -8.57 6.77
CA ASN A 111 -6.14 -9.93 7.01
C ASN A 111 -5.41 -10.42 5.76
N ILE A 112 -4.18 -10.92 5.91
CA ILE A 112 -3.38 -11.41 4.79
C ILE A 112 -3.53 -12.92 4.74
N PHE A 113 -3.95 -13.43 3.59
CA PHE A 113 -4.04 -14.87 3.33
C PHE A 113 -2.77 -15.33 2.64
N SER A 114 -2.16 -16.41 3.12
CA SER A 114 -0.90 -16.93 2.61
C SER A 114 -0.83 -18.45 2.72
N LYS A 115 0.12 -19.04 2.00
CA LYS A 115 0.34 -20.48 1.95
C LYS A 115 1.77 -20.79 2.38
N ASN A 116 1.96 -21.71 3.32
CA ASN A 116 3.29 -22.10 3.76
C ASN A 116 3.96 -23.06 2.76
N GLY A 117 5.22 -23.44 3.01
CA GLY A 117 5.98 -24.36 2.15
C GLY A 117 5.34 -25.75 1.98
N ASP A 118 4.56 -26.18 2.98
CA ASP A 118 3.81 -27.47 2.95
C ASP A 118 2.44 -27.36 2.26
N GLY A 119 2.09 -26.17 1.79
CA GLY A 119 0.84 -25.93 1.09
C GLY A 119 -0.37 -25.70 1.99
N VAL A 120 -0.17 -25.45 3.29
CA VAL A 120 -1.23 -25.14 4.26
C VAL A 120 -1.55 -23.64 4.21
N ASN A 121 -2.84 -23.31 4.14
CA ASN A 121 -3.33 -21.94 4.20
C ASN A 121 -3.26 -21.41 5.63
N PHE A 122 -2.77 -20.19 5.80
CA PHE A 122 -2.82 -19.46 7.05
C PHE A 122 -3.24 -18.01 6.81
N VAL A 123 -3.72 -17.38 7.89
CA VAL A 123 -4.13 -15.98 7.89
C VAL A 123 -3.25 -15.25 8.89
N SER A 124 -2.72 -14.09 8.51
CA SER A 124 -1.99 -13.24 9.44
C SER A 124 -2.88 -12.76 10.58
N ASP A 125 -2.26 -12.38 11.70
CA ASP A 125 -2.93 -11.49 12.66
C ASP A 125 -3.36 -10.19 11.98
N LYS A 126 -4.24 -9.44 12.64
CA LYS A 126 -4.69 -8.12 12.17
C LYS A 126 -3.48 -7.26 11.88
N ARG A 127 -3.36 -6.80 10.63
CA ARG A 127 -2.30 -5.88 10.24
C ARG A 127 -2.81 -4.46 10.30
N GLU A 128 -2.01 -3.60 10.91
CA GLU A 128 -2.18 -2.15 10.84
C GLU A 128 -1.26 -1.60 9.75
N LEU A 129 -1.72 -0.58 9.05
CA LEU A 129 -0.90 0.22 8.13
C LEU A 129 -0.75 1.62 8.75
N ASN A 130 0.12 1.72 9.75
CA ASN A 130 0.35 2.93 10.55
C ASN A 130 1.84 3.21 10.86
N LEU A 131 2.78 2.62 10.11
CA LEU A 131 4.23 2.76 10.35
C LEU A 131 4.72 4.22 10.37
N PHE A 132 4.08 5.06 9.56
CA PHE A 132 4.44 6.47 9.34
C PHE A 132 3.45 7.45 9.99
N GLY A 133 2.63 6.99 10.96
CA GLY A 133 1.71 7.86 11.69
C GLY A 133 0.69 8.54 10.78
N THR A 134 0.69 9.88 10.74
CA THR A 134 -0.29 10.66 9.96
C THR A 134 -0.12 10.56 8.45
N THR A 135 1.04 10.11 7.97
CA THR A 135 1.30 9.93 6.53
C THR A 135 1.05 8.49 6.07
N SER A 136 0.71 7.58 6.99
CA SER A 136 0.29 6.22 6.64
C SER A 136 -1.17 6.18 6.14
N PRO A 137 -1.52 5.21 5.28
CA PRO A 137 -0.61 4.24 4.67
C PRO A 137 0.13 4.81 3.45
N THR A 138 1.44 4.57 3.35
CA THR A 138 2.17 4.81 2.09
C THR A 138 2.04 3.63 1.14
N ILE A 139 2.35 3.83 -0.15
CA ILE A 139 2.33 2.72 -1.11
C ILE A 139 3.45 1.70 -0.82
N GLY A 140 4.61 2.18 -0.35
CA GLY A 140 5.71 1.33 0.08
C GLY A 140 5.30 0.46 1.27
N GLU A 141 4.68 1.08 2.27
CA GLU A 141 4.13 0.38 3.45
C GLU A 141 3.10 -0.68 3.06
N ILE A 142 2.14 -0.33 2.20
CA ILE A 142 1.13 -1.28 1.71
C ILE A 142 1.80 -2.48 1.04
N ASN A 143 2.71 -2.22 0.10
CA ASN A 143 3.40 -3.25 -0.66
C ASN A 143 4.23 -4.16 0.25
N TYR A 144 4.93 -3.58 1.23
CA TYR A 144 5.72 -4.36 2.18
C TYR A 144 4.83 -5.19 3.11
N ILE A 145 3.87 -4.57 3.79
CA ILE A 145 3.04 -5.24 4.81
C ILE A 145 2.08 -6.24 4.18
N ALA A 146 1.32 -5.83 3.16
CA ALA A 146 0.24 -6.64 2.61
C ALA A 146 0.71 -7.65 1.55
N PHE A 147 1.79 -7.34 0.82
CA PHE A 147 2.23 -8.13 -0.33
C PHE A 147 3.65 -8.70 -0.18
N GLY A 148 4.36 -8.40 0.90
CA GLY A 148 5.73 -8.87 1.13
C GLY A 148 6.74 -8.34 0.10
N VAL A 149 6.43 -7.24 -0.57
CA VAL A 149 7.29 -6.64 -1.59
C VAL A 149 8.21 -5.63 -0.92
N ASN A 150 9.47 -6.01 -0.74
CA ASN A 150 10.50 -5.09 -0.24
C ASN A 150 11.04 -4.21 -1.38
N SER A 151 10.65 -2.94 -1.39
CA SER A 151 10.99 -2.00 -2.46
C SER A 151 11.95 -0.92 -2.01
N VAL A 152 12.69 -0.37 -2.98
CA VAL A 152 13.61 0.75 -2.80
C VAL A 152 12.88 1.99 -2.29
N GLU A 153 11.66 2.21 -2.75
CA GLU A 153 10.79 3.30 -2.31
C GLU A 153 10.43 3.15 -0.83
N PHE A 154 10.05 1.95 -0.38
CA PHE A 154 9.74 1.70 1.02
C PHE A 154 10.95 1.89 1.92
N HIS A 155 12.13 1.39 1.51
CA HIS A 155 13.39 1.63 2.23
C HIS A 155 13.68 3.13 2.39
N ASN A 156 13.51 3.90 1.31
CA ASN A 156 13.69 5.35 1.33
C ASN A 156 12.69 6.08 2.23
N GLU A 157 11.43 5.65 2.24
CA GLU A 157 10.39 6.17 3.15
C GLU A 157 10.76 5.90 4.61
N LEU A 158 11.19 4.67 4.96
CA LEU A 158 11.67 4.31 6.29
C LEU A 158 12.86 5.16 6.71
N TYR A 159 13.88 5.24 5.86
CA TYR A 159 15.09 6.01 6.15
C TYR A 159 14.74 7.49 6.43
N GLY A 160 13.93 8.10 5.55
CA GLY A 160 13.51 9.49 5.70
C GLY A 160 12.68 9.74 6.96
N PHE A 161 11.76 8.82 7.30
CA PHE A 161 10.93 8.94 8.49
C PHE A 161 11.73 8.79 9.78
N ILE A 162 12.66 7.83 9.83
CA ILE A 162 13.55 7.64 10.98
C ILE A 162 14.49 8.84 11.12
N GLN A 163 14.97 9.40 10.00
CA GLN A 163 15.75 10.63 10.03
C GLN A 163 14.95 11.81 10.59
N ALA A 164 13.66 11.94 10.22
CA ALA A 164 12.80 12.97 10.80
C ALA A 164 12.68 12.82 12.33
N LYS A 165 12.45 11.59 12.83
CA LYS A 165 12.46 11.33 14.28
C LYS A 165 13.80 11.65 14.94
N ALA A 166 14.92 11.33 14.28
CA ALA A 166 16.24 11.66 14.79
C ALA A 166 16.49 13.19 14.84
N ILE A 167 15.96 13.95 13.89
CA ILE A 167 16.05 15.42 13.88
C ILE A 167 15.29 16.02 15.07
N ASP A 168 14.15 15.44 15.44
CA ASP A 168 13.41 15.87 16.63
C ASP A 168 14.20 15.64 17.94
N GLU A 169 15.11 14.65 17.97
CA GLU A 169 16.05 14.43 19.09
C GLU A 169 17.23 15.42 19.10
N ASP A 170 17.87 15.66 17.94
CA ASP A 170 18.95 16.65 17.75
C ASP A 170 18.96 17.15 16.28
N GLU A 171 18.83 18.45 16.09
CA GLU A 171 18.81 19.11 14.77
C GLU A 171 20.01 18.75 13.87
N LYS A 172 21.17 18.39 14.46
CA LYS A 172 22.37 17.99 13.69
C LYS A 172 22.14 16.74 12.85
N ASN A 173 21.16 15.92 13.21
CA ASN A 173 20.76 14.71 12.48
C ASN A 173 20.10 15.03 11.13
N TYR A 174 19.86 16.31 10.81
CA TYR A 174 19.49 16.73 9.47
C TYR A 174 20.57 16.41 8.43
N SER A 175 21.85 16.54 8.81
CA SER A 175 22.96 16.20 7.93
C SER A 175 23.18 14.69 7.87
N GLU A 176 23.55 14.14 6.71
CA GLU A 176 23.92 12.72 6.56
C GLU A 176 24.95 12.31 7.61
N LYS A 177 25.97 13.15 7.85
CA LYS A 177 27.01 12.86 8.85
C LYS A 177 26.47 12.81 10.29
N GLY A 178 25.47 13.64 10.62
CA GLY A 178 24.81 13.60 11.92
C GLY A 178 23.96 12.35 12.06
N PHE A 179 23.11 12.09 11.07
CA PHE A 179 22.22 10.93 11.07
C PHE A 179 22.99 9.60 11.07
N GLU A 180 24.08 9.51 10.32
CA GLU A 180 24.96 8.35 10.31
C GLU A 180 25.52 8.03 11.70
N LYS A 181 25.96 9.05 12.45
CA LYS A 181 26.41 8.86 13.84
C LYS A 181 25.26 8.41 14.75
N TRP A 182 24.08 8.94 14.51
CA TRP A 182 22.89 8.58 15.26
C TRP A 182 22.50 7.12 15.01
N LEU A 183 22.54 6.63 13.75
CA LEU A 183 22.31 5.23 13.40
C LEU A 183 23.30 4.29 14.11
N VAL A 184 24.59 4.66 14.13
CA VAL A 184 25.61 3.92 14.89
C VAL A 184 25.28 3.92 16.39
N GLY A 185 24.80 5.05 16.93
CA GLY A 185 24.34 5.15 18.31
C GLY A 185 23.14 4.26 18.64
N LYS A 186 22.30 3.93 17.65
CA LYS A 186 21.21 2.95 17.75
C LYS A 186 21.66 1.51 17.50
N GLY A 187 22.95 1.26 17.34
CA GLY A 187 23.53 -0.09 17.23
C GLY A 187 23.71 -0.61 15.80
N VAL A 188 23.57 0.23 14.77
CA VAL A 188 23.86 -0.17 13.39
C VAL A 188 25.36 -0.17 13.13
N ALA A 189 25.88 -1.26 12.58
CA ALA A 189 27.29 -1.35 12.22
C ALA A 189 27.65 -0.38 11.07
N GLN A 190 28.77 0.32 11.22
CA GLN A 190 29.36 1.18 10.18
C GLN A 190 30.56 0.43 9.57
N ASP A 191 30.27 -0.54 8.74
CA ASP A 191 31.23 -1.52 8.19
C ASP A 191 31.12 -1.71 6.67
N LYS A 192 30.32 -0.88 6.01
CA LYS A 192 30.14 -0.94 4.55
C LYS A 192 31.04 0.07 3.85
N ASP A 193 31.79 -0.41 2.87
CA ASP A 193 32.64 0.41 2.01
C ASP A 193 31.81 1.18 0.98
N TYR A 194 31.82 2.52 1.07
CA TYR A 194 31.21 3.40 0.08
C TYR A 194 32.27 4.20 -0.69
N HIS A 195 32.30 4.06 -2.00
CA HIS A 195 33.18 4.79 -2.91
C HIS A 195 32.48 6.08 -3.37
N ARG A 196 32.71 7.18 -2.67
CA ARG A 196 32.14 8.48 -2.98
C ARG A 196 32.79 9.09 -4.21
N LEU A 197 31.99 9.51 -5.19
CA LEU A 197 32.45 10.29 -6.33
C LEU A 197 32.64 11.77 -5.94
N LEU A 198 33.83 12.30 -6.18
CA LEU A 198 34.19 13.70 -5.94
C LEU A 198 33.97 14.55 -7.21
N LYS A 199 33.85 15.87 -7.02
CA LYS A 199 33.61 16.83 -8.13
C LYS A 199 34.70 16.83 -9.21
N ASN A 200 35.91 16.44 -8.85
CA ASN A 200 37.05 16.35 -9.74
C ASN A 200 37.11 15.02 -10.52
N GLY A 201 36.17 14.11 -10.29
CA GLY A 201 36.11 12.78 -10.90
C GLY A 201 36.84 11.68 -10.11
N ASP A 202 37.57 12.03 -9.05
CA ASP A 202 38.22 11.05 -8.18
C ASP A 202 37.21 10.36 -7.26
N THR A 203 37.62 9.23 -6.68
CA THR A 203 36.82 8.51 -5.68
C THR A 203 37.47 8.54 -4.30
N GLN A 204 36.64 8.64 -3.26
CA GLN A 204 37.06 8.57 -1.87
C GLN A 204 36.28 7.46 -1.16
N GLN A 205 36.99 6.53 -0.52
CA GLN A 205 36.37 5.49 0.29
C GLN A 205 35.95 6.06 1.65
N GLU A 206 34.69 5.83 2.02
CA GLU A 206 34.10 6.17 3.32
C GLU A 206 33.46 4.91 3.92
N GLN A 207 33.50 4.77 5.25
CA GLN A 207 32.72 3.74 5.94
C GLN A 207 31.29 4.25 6.18
N LYS A 208 30.30 3.44 5.84
CA LYS A 208 28.88 3.76 6.01
C LYS A 208 28.14 2.61 6.71
N THR A 209 27.04 2.95 7.35
CA THR A 209 26.01 1.98 7.72
C THR A 209 25.31 1.48 6.46
N LEU A 210 24.81 0.25 6.50
CA LEU A 210 24.09 -0.34 5.37
C LEU A 210 22.88 0.50 4.89
N PRO A 211 22.04 1.09 5.79
CA PRO A 211 20.98 2.00 5.37
C PRO A 211 21.49 3.22 4.60
N THR A 212 22.56 3.86 5.08
CA THR A 212 23.13 5.05 4.43
C THR A 212 23.80 4.71 3.11
N LEU A 213 24.47 3.55 3.01
CA LEU A 213 25.03 3.06 1.74
C LEU A 213 23.94 2.97 0.68
N ILE A 214 22.87 2.22 0.96
CA ILE A 214 21.76 1.98 0.03
C ILE A 214 21.11 3.31 -0.36
N ARG A 215 20.80 4.16 0.64
CA ARG A 215 20.26 5.51 0.43
C ARG A 215 21.11 6.33 -0.54
N ASN A 216 22.42 6.36 -0.32
CA ASN A 216 23.35 7.12 -1.15
C ASN A 216 23.41 6.59 -2.58
N ILE A 217 23.40 5.26 -2.78
CA ILE A 217 23.36 4.65 -4.12
C ILE A 217 22.08 5.08 -4.88
N ILE A 218 20.94 5.10 -4.21
CA ILE A 218 19.66 5.48 -4.84
C ILE A 218 19.62 6.98 -5.16
N HIS A 219 20.16 7.81 -4.28
CA HIS A 219 20.13 9.27 -4.40
C HIS A 219 21.17 9.84 -5.37
N HIS A 220 22.23 9.07 -5.64
CA HIS A 220 23.32 9.46 -6.51
C HIS A 220 23.49 8.46 -7.67
N PRO A 221 22.52 8.37 -8.61
CA PRO A 221 22.60 7.45 -9.74
C PRO A 221 23.77 7.75 -10.69
N GLU A 222 24.35 8.95 -10.62
CA GLU A 222 25.59 9.31 -11.31
C GLU A 222 26.81 8.54 -10.79
N ASN A 223 26.77 8.03 -9.56
CA ASN A 223 27.89 7.32 -8.92
C ASN A 223 27.77 5.80 -9.10
N GLN A 224 28.31 5.29 -10.21
CA GLN A 224 28.27 3.85 -10.55
C GLN A 224 29.31 2.98 -9.83
N ASN A 225 30.07 3.54 -8.88
CA ASN A 225 31.15 2.82 -8.18
C ASN A 225 30.66 1.93 -7.02
N ASN A 226 29.35 1.82 -6.84
CA ASN A 226 28.75 1.15 -5.69
C ASN A 226 27.52 0.36 -6.15
N SER A 227 27.23 -0.71 -5.43
CA SER A 227 26.08 -1.58 -5.67
C SER A 227 25.63 -2.18 -4.35
N TYR A 228 24.39 -2.64 -4.28
CA TYR A 228 23.87 -3.44 -3.18
C TYR A 228 23.05 -4.60 -3.75
N THR A 229 22.92 -5.67 -2.97
CA THR A 229 22.12 -6.87 -3.30
C THR A 229 20.69 -6.77 -2.78
N THR A 230 19.80 -7.65 -3.26
CA THR A 230 18.42 -7.72 -2.75
C THR A 230 18.43 -8.12 -1.27
N GLU A 231 19.30 -9.04 -0.88
CA GLU A 231 19.48 -9.49 0.50
C GLU A 231 19.94 -8.34 1.40
N GLU A 232 20.85 -7.48 0.92
CA GLU A 232 21.28 -6.28 1.64
C GLU A 232 20.16 -5.24 1.79
N LEU A 233 19.28 -5.11 0.79
CA LEU A 233 18.10 -4.24 0.90
C LEU A 233 17.12 -4.77 1.96
N GLU A 234 16.92 -6.08 2.02
CA GLU A 234 16.11 -6.75 3.05
C GLU A 234 16.71 -6.54 4.44
N GLU A 235 17.99 -6.85 4.62
CA GLU A 235 18.73 -6.63 5.87
C GLU A 235 18.63 -5.17 6.34
N SER A 236 18.87 -4.22 5.44
CA SER A 236 18.79 -2.79 5.72
C SER A 236 17.38 -2.34 6.13
N THR A 237 16.36 -2.89 5.48
CA THR A 237 14.95 -2.60 5.80
C THR A 237 14.59 -3.14 7.19
N GLU A 238 15.03 -4.35 7.53
CA GLU A 238 14.83 -4.93 8.86
C GLU A 238 15.53 -4.13 9.95
N LEU A 239 16.76 -3.69 9.71
CA LEU A 239 17.50 -2.81 10.63
C LEU A 239 16.71 -1.52 10.91
N LEU A 240 16.21 -0.85 9.86
CA LEU A 240 15.41 0.36 9.99
C LEU A 240 14.08 0.10 10.73
N LEU A 241 13.39 -1.00 10.43
CA LEU A 241 12.15 -1.38 11.12
C LEU A 241 12.37 -1.66 12.61
N ASN A 242 13.48 -2.30 12.98
CA ASN A 242 13.83 -2.53 14.37
C ASN A 242 14.07 -1.22 15.12
N ILE A 243 14.84 -0.30 14.52
CA ILE A 243 15.01 1.05 15.08
C ILE A 243 13.66 1.75 15.23
N LEU A 244 12.80 1.67 14.22
CA LEU A 244 11.49 2.32 14.27
C LEU A 244 10.64 1.79 15.42
N ARG A 245 10.64 0.47 15.68
CA ARG A 245 9.93 -0.16 16.79
C ARG A 245 10.42 0.31 18.16
N ASP A 246 11.73 0.57 18.30
CA ASP A 246 12.32 1.09 19.53
C ASP A 246 12.01 2.58 19.77
N LEU A 247 11.53 3.30 18.75
CA LEU A 247 11.16 4.73 18.82
C LEU A 247 9.65 4.98 19.02
N VAL A 248 8.83 3.92 19.14
CA VAL A 248 7.38 4.00 19.31
C VAL A 248 6.98 3.62 20.73
#